data_AF-A0A0G0XL59-F1
#
_entry.id   AF-A0A0G0XL59-F1
#
_cell.length_a   1.000
_cell.length_b   1.000
_cell.length_c   1.000
_cell.angle_alpha   90.00
_cell.angle_beta   90.00
_cell.angle_gamma   90.00
#
_symmetry.space_group_name_H-M   'P 1'
#
loop_
_entity.id
_entity.type
_entity.pdbx_description
1 polymer ?
#
loop_
_entity_poly.entity_id
_entity_poly.type
_entity_poly.pdbx_seq_one_letter_code
_entity_poly.pdbx_strand_id
1 'polypeptide(L)'
;MQTNSQDPTNQEILYLIQTSNQKILDVINTFAEHTERRSKKIESTIVTKDYLDEKMSDFQGNLTVALRKEDRKLLALVDILQEHHVLSDGDVKKILALEPFPQG
;
A
#
# COMPACT_ATOMS: atom_id res chain seq x y z
N MET A 1 -25.41 36.26 53.11
CA MET A 1 -26.21 35.15 52.56
C MET A 1 -25.33 33.91 52.56
N GLN A 2 -25.49 33.05 53.56
CA GLN A 2 -24.73 31.80 53.66
C GLN A 2 -25.41 30.77 52.76
N THR A 3 -24.69 30.23 51.79
CA THR A 3 -25.15 29.10 50.99
C THR A 3 -25.14 27.86 51.88
N ASN A 4 -26.33 27.46 52.32
CA ASN A 4 -26.57 26.22 53.06
C ASN A 4 -26.17 25.04 52.18
N SER A 5 -24.96 24.50 52.36
CA SER A 5 -24.56 23.23 51.71
C SER A 5 -25.12 22.10 52.56
N GLN A 6 -26.32 21.63 52.23
CA GLN A 6 -26.82 20.37 52.76
C GLN A 6 -25.98 19.24 52.18
N ASP A 7 -25.43 18.39 53.05
CA ASP A 7 -24.75 17.17 52.62
C ASP A 7 -25.74 16.28 51.88
N PRO A 8 -25.36 15.72 50.71
CA PRO A 8 -26.24 14.91 49.91
C PRO A 8 -26.64 13.65 50.67
N THR A 9 -27.92 13.29 50.57
CA THR A 9 -28.45 12.04 51.13
C THR A 9 -27.87 10.83 50.41
N ASN A 10 -27.81 9.67 51.09
CA ASN A 10 -27.36 8.42 50.48
C ASN A 10 -28.14 8.08 49.18
N GLN A 11 -29.41 8.47 49.08
CA GLN A 11 -30.22 8.26 47.87
C GLN A 11 -29.75 9.12 46.69
N GLU A 12 -29.40 10.38 46.93
CA GLU A 12 -28.85 11.27 45.90
C GLU A 12 -27.47 10.77 45.44
N ILE A 13 -26.63 10.30 46.37
CA ILE A 13 -25.33 9.69 46.04
C ILE A 13 -25.52 8.48 45.14
N LEU A 14 -26.44 7.56 45.47
CA LEU A 14 -26.72 6.38 44.65
C LEU A 14 -27.26 6.75 43.26
N TYR A 15 -28.15 7.73 43.18
CA TYR A 15 -28.67 8.23 41.89
C TYR A 15 -27.57 8.82 41.00
N LEU A 16 -26.66 9.60 41.59
CA LEU A 16 -25.52 10.18 40.87
C LEU A 16 -24.55 9.11 40.39
N ILE A 17 -24.25 8.10 41.21
CA ILE A 17 -23.41 6.96 40.81
C ILE A 17 -24.04 6.21 39.64
N GLN A 18 -25.33 5.90 39.73
CA GLN A 18 -26.03 5.17 38.66
C GLN A 18 -26.06 5.97 37.35
N THR A 19 -26.33 7.27 37.44
CA THR A 19 -26.32 8.18 36.28
C THR A 19 -24.92 8.30 35.67
N SER A 20 -23.88 8.39 36.49
CA SER A 20 -22.49 8.42 36.04
C SER A 20 -22.10 7.13 35.32
N ASN A 21 -22.44 5.98 35.91
CA ASN A 21 -22.17 4.68 35.32
C ASN A 21 -22.87 4.51 33.96
N GLN A 22 -24.12 4.98 33.83
CA GLN A 22 -24.83 4.94 32.55
C GLN A 22 -24.10 5.75 31.48
N LYS A 23 -23.67 6.97 31.80
CA LYS A 23 -22.90 7.82 30.86
C LYS A 23 -21.58 7.16 30.45
N ILE A 24 -20.89 6.52 31.40
CA ILE A 24 -19.65 5.79 31.12
C ILE A 24 -19.92 4.63 30.15
N LEU A 25 -20.99 3.86 30.37
CA LEU A 25 -21.38 2.77 29.47
C LEU A 25 -21.71 3.27 28.06
N ASP A 26 -22.44 4.38 27.95
CA ASP A 26 -22.79 4.97 26.65
C ASP A 26 -21.54 5.42 25.87
N VAL A 27 -20.57 6.02 26.57
CA VAL A 27 -19.28 6.43 25.99
C VAL A 27 -18.46 5.21 25.56
N ILE A 28 -18.40 4.15 26.39
CA ILE A 28 -17.68 2.91 26.06
C ILE A 28 -18.30 2.25 24.84
N ASN A 29 -19.62 2.15 24.76
CA ASN A 29 -20.33 1.57 23.62
C ASN A 29 -20.03 2.36 22.34
N THR A 30 -20.10 3.69 22.40
CA THR A 30 -19.78 4.56 21.25
C THR A 30 -18.32 4.38 20.80
N PHE A 31 -17.39 4.31 21.75
CA PHE A 31 -15.98 4.07 21.45
C PHE A 31 -15.74 2.68 20.83
N ALA A 32 -16.37 1.64 21.37
CA ALA A 32 -16.28 0.28 20.86
C ALA A 32 -16.81 0.20 19.41
N GLU A 33 -17.97 0.80 19.13
CA GLU A 33 -18.52 0.87 17.78
C GLU A 33 -17.58 1.59 16.81
N HIS A 34 -17.00 2.72 17.23
CA HIS A 34 -16.06 3.47 16.40
C HIS A 34 -14.78 2.69 16.12
N THR A 35 -14.27 1.97 17.12
CA THR A 35 -13.06 1.15 17.00
C THR A 35 -13.30 -0.05 16.10
N GLU A 36 -14.42 -0.75 16.26
CA GLU A 36 -14.84 -1.86 15.41
C GLU A 36 -14.98 -1.42 13.94
N ARG A 37 -15.65 -0.28 13.69
CA ARG A 37 -15.78 0.27 12.33
C ARG A 37 -14.43 0.58 11.71
N ARG A 38 -13.48 1.12 12.48
CA ARG A 38 -12.12 1.39 12.00
C ARG A 38 -11.35 0.10 11.73
N SER A 39 -11.46 -0.91 12.59
CA SER A 39 -10.81 -2.21 12.39
C SER A 39 -11.27 -2.86 11.09
N LYS A 40 -12.59 -2.94 10.87
CA LYS A 40 -13.16 -3.50 9.63
C LYS A 40 -12.70 -2.77 8.37
N LYS A 41 -12.62 -1.43 8.43
CA LYS A 41 -12.12 -0.64 7.30
C LYS A 41 -10.64 -0.91 7.03
N ILE A 42 -9.83 -1.07 8.08
CA ILE A 42 -8.41 -1.40 7.93
C ILE A 42 -8.28 -2.80 7.32
N GLU A 43 -8.98 -3.79 7.87
CA GLU A 43 -9.00 -5.17 7.36
C GLU A 43 -9.45 -5.26 5.90
N SER A 44 -10.45 -4.47 5.49
CA SER A 44 -10.91 -4.48 4.09
C SER A 44 -9.95 -3.77 3.12
N THR A 45 -9.03 -2.94 3.62
CA THR A 45 -8.11 -2.16 2.79
C THR A 45 -6.71 -2.77 2.78
N ILE A 46 -6.36 -3.55 3.81
CA ILE A 46 -5.09 -4.26 3.86
C ILE A 46 -5.15 -5.39 2.83
N VAL A 47 -4.29 -5.26 1.83
CA VAL A 47 -3.91 -6.38 0.98
C VAL A 47 -2.90 -7.23 1.72
N THR A 48 -2.97 -8.56 1.55
CA THR A 48 -2.00 -9.46 2.17
C THR A 48 -0.64 -9.28 1.52
N LYS A 49 0.42 -9.47 2.31
CA LYS A 49 1.79 -9.49 1.80
C LYS A 49 1.93 -10.48 0.65
N ASP A 50 1.35 -11.67 0.79
CA ASP A 50 1.40 -12.72 -0.24
C ASP A 50 0.76 -12.29 -1.56
N TYR A 51 -0.35 -11.55 -1.53
CA TYR A 51 -0.98 -11.01 -2.74
C TYR A 51 -0.07 -9.98 -3.42
N LEU A 52 0.57 -9.10 -2.65
CA LEU A 52 1.53 -8.14 -3.19
C LEU A 52 2.75 -8.83 -3.78
N ASP A 53 3.32 -9.83 -3.10
CA ASP A 53 4.48 -10.59 -3.56
C ASP A 53 4.16 -11.35 -4.86
N GLU A 54 2.98 -11.97 -4.97
CA GLU A 54 2.50 -12.62 -6.19
C GLU A 54 2.40 -11.60 -7.35
N LYS A 55 1.73 -10.46 -7.13
CA LYS A 55 1.56 -9.45 -8.19
C LYS A 55 2.87 -8.79 -8.59
N MET A 56 3.80 -8.61 -7.65
CA MET A 56 5.12 -8.10 -7.95
C MET A 56 5.94 -9.10 -8.76
N SER A 57 5.85 -10.39 -8.44
CA SER A 57 6.49 -11.47 -9.21
C SER A 57 5.95 -11.52 -10.65
N ASP A 58 4.62 -11.48 -10.81
CA ASP A 58 3.97 -11.42 -12.14
C ASP A 58 4.43 -10.22 -12.95
N PHE A 59 4.50 -9.04 -12.31
CA PHE A 59 4.93 -7.81 -12.95
C PHE A 59 6.40 -7.88 -13.41
N GLN A 60 7.30 -8.37 -12.55
CA GLN A 60 8.71 -8.56 -12.89
C GLN A 60 8.90 -9.56 -14.03
N GLY A 61 8.13 -10.66 -14.04
CA GLY A 61 8.13 -11.64 -15.13
C GLY A 61 7.70 -11.00 -16.46
N ASN A 62 6.57 -10.29 -16.45
CA ASN A 62 6.06 -9.60 -17.64
C ASN A 62 7.02 -8.55 -18.17
N LEU A 63 7.63 -7.75 -17.28
CA LEU A 63 8.63 -6.74 -17.66
C LEU A 63 9.86 -7.40 -18.30
N THR A 64 10.36 -8.50 -17.73
CA THR A 64 11.48 -9.25 -18.28
C THR A 64 11.19 -9.78 -19.68
N VAL A 65 9.98 -10.33 -19.89
CA VAL A 65 9.55 -10.82 -21.20
C VAL A 65 9.43 -9.68 -22.21
N ALA A 66 8.89 -8.53 -21.81
CA ALA A 66 8.79 -7.34 -22.66
C ALA A 66 10.17 -6.82 -23.06
N LEU A 67 11.08 -6.65 -22.11
CA LEU A 67 12.44 -6.19 -22.38
C LEU A 67 13.19 -7.14 -23.33
N ARG A 68 13.07 -8.45 -23.16
CA ARG A 68 13.66 -9.44 -24.09
C ARG A 68 13.05 -9.38 -25.49
N LYS A 69 11.77 -9.03 -25.62
CA LYS A 69 11.12 -8.85 -26.94
C LYS A 69 11.64 -7.60 -27.63
N GLU A 70 11.76 -6.50 -26.89
CA GLU A 70 12.31 -5.25 -27.41
C GLU A 70 13.78 -5.39 -27.79
N ASP A 71 14.57 -6.09 -26.98
CA ASP A 71 15.97 -6.41 -27.30
C ASP A 71 16.10 -7.15 -28.64
N ARG A 72 15.31 -8.20 -28.86
CA ARG A 72 15.29 -8.92 -30.15
C ARG A 72 14.94 -8.02 -31.35
N LYS A 73 14.03 -7.07 -31.17
CA LYS A 73 13.67 -6.12 -32.23
C LYS A 73 14.80 -5.14 -32.50
N LEU A 74 15.48 -4.66 -31.44
CA LEU A 74 16.62 -3.77 -31.55
C LEU A 74 17.76 -4.45 -32.29
N LEU A 75 18.08 -5.70 -31.94
CA LEU A 75 19.11 -6.49 -32.63
C LEU A 75 18.78 -6.65 -34.12
N ALA A 76 17.54 -7.05 -34.44
CA ALA A 76 17.11 -7.17 -35.83
C ALA A 76 17.21 -5.83 -36.60
N LEU A 77 16.92 -4.71 -35.93
CA LEU A 77 17.09 -3.38 -36.53
C LEU A 77 18.56 -3.04 -36.76
N VAL A 78 19.44 -3.34 -35.80
CA VAL A 78 20.89 -3.13 -35.93
C VAL A 78 21.44 -3.95 -37.10
N ASP A 79 21.03 -5.21 -37.23
CA ASP A 79 21.42 -6.09 -38.34
C ASP A 79 21.01 -5.49 -39.70
N ILE A 80 19.74 -5.06 -39.83
CA ILE A 80 19.22 -4.42 -41.05
C ILE A 80 20.02 -3.14 -41.38
N LEU A 81 20.29 -2.30 -40.38
CA LEU A 81 21.01 -1.05 -40.60
C LEU A 81 22.49 -1.25 -40.95
N GLN A 82 23.12 -2.32 -40.44
CA GLN A 82 24.47 -2.70 -40.82
C GLN A 82 24.50 -3.24 -42.26
N GLU A 83 23.53 -4.09 -42.64
CA GLU A 83 23.38 -4.61 -44.00
C GLU A 83 23.21 -3.48 -45.03
N HIS A 84 22.46 -2.44 -44.68
CA HIS A 84 22.29 -1.24 -45.51
C HIS A 84 23.46 -0.24 -45.42
N HIS A 85 24.56 -0.60 -44.75
CA HIS A 85 25.73 0.26 -44.54
C HIS A 85 25.42 1.62 -43.89
N VAL A 86 24.33 1.71 -43.12
CA VAL A 86 23.96 2.90 -42.34
C VAL A 86 24.75 2.98 -41.04
N LEU A 87 25.03 1.82 -40.43
CA LEU A 87 25.86 1.70 -39.22
C LEU A 87 27.23 1.13 -39.57
N SER A 88 28.28 1.68 -38.95
CA SER A 88 29.61 1.09 -39.00
C SER A 88 29.75 -0.05 -37.98
N ASP A 89 30.71 -0.95 -38.19
CA ASP A 89 31.03 -2.02 -37.22
C ASP A 89 31.36 -1.46 -35.83
N GLY A 90 31.91 -0.24 -35.77
CA GLY A 90 32.18 0.45 -34.51
C GLY A 90 30.90 0.89 -33.79
N ASP A 91 29.87 1.30 -34.53
CA ASP A 91 28.59 1.72 -33.96
C ASP A 91 27.78 0.52 -33.48
N VAL A 92 27.78 -0.57 -34.25
CA VAL A 92 27.18 -1.85 -33.86
C VAL A 92 27.76 -2.33 -32.53
N LYS A 93 29.10 -2.37 -32.40
CA LYS A 93 29.76 -2.76 -31.14
C LYS A 93 29.38 -1.89 -29.95
N LYS A 94 29.22 -0.57 -30.16
CA LYS A 94 28.79 0.34 -29.08
C LYS A 94 27.35 0.07 -28.67
N ILE A 95 26.44 -0.16 -29.63
CA ILE A 95 25.02 -0.41 -29.36
C ILE A 95 24.85 -1.75 -28.64
N LEU A 96 25.54 -2.81 -29.08
CA LEU A 96 25.48 -4.14 -28.47
C LEU A 96 26.08 -4.21 -27.05
N ALA A 97 26.93 -3.24 -26.69
CA ALA A 97 27.49 -3.13 -25.36
C ALA A 97 26.56 -2.38 -24.37
N LEU A 98 25.41 -1.86 -24.82
CA LEU A 98 24.49 -1.14 -23.96
C LEU A 98 23.67 -2.10 -23.08
N GLU A 99 23.52 -1.74 -21.81
CA GLU A 99 22.55 -2.34 -20.91
C GLU A 99 21.10 -2.06 -21.39
N PRO A 100 20.14 -2.96 -21.13
CA PRO A 100 20.12 -3.94 -20.04
C PRO A 100 20.70 -5.33 -20.34
N PHE A 101 21.00 -5.67 -21.60
CA PHE A 101 21.49 -7.01 -21.96
C PHE A 101 22.65 -6.93 -22.96
N PRO A 102 23.86 -6.55 -22.49
CA PRO A 102 25.03 -6.49 -23.35
C PRO A 102 25.35 -7.87 -23.95
N GLN A 103 25.57 -7.93 -25.26
CA GLN A 103 26.06 -9.13 -25.93
C GLN A 103 27.58 -9.02 -26.03
N GLY A 104 28.26 -9.66 -25.07
CA GLY A 104 29.73 -9.73 -25.01
C GLY A 104 30.34 -10.61 -26.08
#